data_AF-A0AAJ5F1U0-F1
#
_entry.id   AF-A0AAJ5F1U0-F1
#
_cell.length_a   1.000
_cell.length_b   1.000
_cell.length_c   1.000
_cell.angle_alpha   90.00
_cell.angle_beta   90.00
_cell.angle_gamma   90.00
#
_symmetry.space_group_name_H-M   'P 1'
#
loop_
_entity.id
_entity.type
_entity.pdbx_description
1 polymer ?
#
loop_
_entity_poly.entity_id
_entity_poly.type
_entity_poly.pdbx_seq_one_letter_code
_entity_poly.pdbx_strand_id
1 'polypeptide(L)'
;MRKTLKTGGLLAALLLTSTPALAHEIVRDGNVGALLHIEPDDAPLVGLPNKTWFETNQRGGKAITLINCACVLSVYQGAVKPGVNPISTPGLKTEKNKLAADLMFPQEGAYTLVLTGKPRPGATFNAFRLEWVVRAEKPGGYGAHQH
;
A
#
# COMPACT_ATOMS: atom_id res chain seq x y z
N MET A 1 36.48 58.66 11.06
CA MET A 1 36.34 57.73 9.91
C MET A 1 36.98 56.39 10.26
N ARG A 2 36.35 55.29 9.79
CA ARG A 2 36.70 53.85 9.92
C ARG A 2 35.71 53.07 10.82
N LYS A 3 34.60 52.64 10.20
CA LYS A 3 33.61 51.70 10.76
C LYS A 3 34.16 50.28 10.60
N THR A 4 34.24 49.53 11.69
CA THR A 4 34.51 48.09 11.70
C THR A 4 33.29 47.32 11.22
N LEU A 5 33.42 46.58 10.12
CA LEU A 5 32.38 45.70 9.59
C LEU A 5 32.50 44.32 10.27
N LYS A 6 31.55 43.97 11.14
CA LYS A 6 31.43 42.60 11.68
C LYS A 6 30.58 41.78 10.72
N THR A 7 31.21 40.92 9.93
CA THR A 7 30.53 39.91 9.11
C THR A 7 30.08 38.76 10.01
N GLY A 8 28.90 38.89 10.60
CA GLY A 8 28.15 37.77 11.18
C GLY A 8 27.42 37.03 10.06
N GLY A 9 28.09 36.08 9.41
CA GLY A 9 27.46 35.18 8.44
C GLY A 9 26.66 34.11 9.17
N LEU A 10 25.33 34.28 9.22
CA LEU A 10 24.40 33.28 9.73
C LEU A 10 24.34 32.13 8.72
N LEU A 11 24.96 30.98 9.02
CA LEU A 11 24.72 29.74 8.27
C LEU A 11 23.26 29.33 8.48
N ALA A 12 22.40 29.64 7.50
CA ALA A 12 21.05 29.09 7.45
C ALA A 12 21.15 27.60 7.09
N ALA A 13 21.08 26.73 8.09
CA ALA A 13 20.97 25.30 7.90
C ALA A 13 19.60 24.98 7.26
N LEU A 14 19.63 24.55 6.01
CA LEU A 14 18.44 24.12 5.26
C LEU A 14 17.97 22.76 5.82
N LEU A 15 16.99 22.79 6.72
CA LEU A 15 16.34 21.58 7.24
C LEU A 15 15.42 21.01 6.16
N LEU A 16 15.96 20.14 5.32
CA LEU A 16 15.18 19.31 4.39
C LEU A 16 14.40 18.27 5.22
N THR A 17 13.15 18.58 5.55
CA THR A 17 12.23 17.60 6.14
C THR A 17 11.77 16.65 5.03
N SER A 18 12.45 15.50 4.88
CA SER A 18 11.97 14.43 4.00
C SER A 18 10.69 13.86 4.59
N THR A 19 9.57 14.02 3.89
CA THR A 19 8.39 13.19 4.15
C THR A 19 8.78 11.73 3.91
N PRO A 20 8.47 10.78 4.81
CA PRO A 20 8.74 9.38 4.52
C PRO A 20 7.92 9.01 3.28
N ALA A 21 8.59 8.71 2.18
CA ALA A 21 7.96 7.99 1.10
C ALA A 21 7.52 6.64 1.69
N LEU A 22 6.24 6.30 1.54
CA LEU A 22 5.69 5.00 1.93
C LEU A 22 6.21 3.97 0.92
N ALA A 23 7.52 3.72 0.97
CA ALA A 23 8.19 2.76 0.12
C ALA A 23 7.83 1.36 0.62
N HIS A 24 7.05 0.63 -0.19
CA HIS A 24 7.06 -0.83 -0.32
C HIS A 24 7.38 -1.63 0.97
N GLU A 25 6.68 -1.36 2.07
CA GLU A 25 6.91 -2.10 3.31
C GLU A 25 6.19 -3.45 3.27
N ILE A 26 6.92 -4.50 3.64
CA ILE A 26 6.32 -5.83 3.80
C ILE A 26 5.48 -5.83 5.09
N VAL A 27 4.16 -5.93 4.95
CA VAL A 27 3.24 -6.15 6.07
C VAL A 27 3.26 -7.63 6.42
N ARG A 28 3.32 -7.94 7.73
CA ARG A 28 3.45 -9.31 8.23
C ARG A 28 2.40 -9.63 9.29
N ASP A 29 1.97 -10.89 9.30
CA ASP A 29 1.15 -11.49 10.34
C ASP A 29 1.60 -12.94 10.54
N GLY A 30 2.12 -13.25 11.73
CA GLY A 30 2.70 -14.55 12.05
C GLY A 30 3.80 -14.97 11.09
N ASN A 31 3.58 -16.07 10.36
CA ASN A 31 4.51 -16.59 9.38
C ASN A 31 4.17 -16.17 7.93
N VAL A 32 3.27 -15.22 7.73
CA VAL A 32 2.91 -14.67 6.41
C VAL A 32 3.38 -13.23 6.30
N GLY A 33 3.90 -12.86 5.14
CA GLY A 33 4.15 -11.46 4.79
C GLY A 33 3.82 -11.19 3.34
N ALA A 34 3.43 -9.96 3.02
CA ALA A 34 3.18 -9.56 1.65
C ALA A 34 3.70 -8.16 1.37
N LEU A 35 4.14 -7.99 0.12
CA LEU A 35 4.37 -6.69 -0.46
C LEU A 35 3.18 -6.31 -1.35
N LEU A 36 2.69 -5.08 -1.20
CA LEU A 36 1.66 -4.50 -2.06
C LEU A 36 2.32 -3.71 -3.19
N HIS A 37 1.72 -3.78 -4.37
CA HIS A 37 1.94 -2.83 -5.46
C HIS A 37 0.60 -2.46 -6.10
N ILE A 38 0.43 -1.19 -6.47
CA ILE A 38 -0.75 -0.69 -7.17
C ILE A 38 -0.32 0.15 -8.37
N GLU A 39 -0.87 -0.13 -9.55
CA GLU A 39 -0.63 0.67 -10.74
C GLU A 39 -1.48 1.95 -10.77
N PRO A 40 -0.93 3.07 -11.29
CA PRO A 40 0.47 3.28 -11.68
C PRO A 40 1.37 3.60 -10.48
N ASP A 41 2.59 3.06 -10.42
CA ASP A 41 3.67 3.50 -9.51
C ASP A 41 3.28 3.72 -8.03
N ASP A 42 2.45 2.83 -7.46
CA ASP A 42 1.86 2.92 -6.11
C ASP A 42 1.02 4.18 -5.83
N ALA A 43 0.56 4.83 -6.89
CA ALA A 43 -0.26 6.03 -6.89
C ALA A 43 -1.66 5.74 -7.47
N PRO A 44 -2.55 5.10 -6.70
CA PRO A 44 -3.86 4.73 -7.21
C PRO A 44 -4.68 5.94 -7.67
N LEU A 45 -5.35 5.77 -8.81
CA LEU A 45 -6.17 6.79 -9.43
C LEU A 45 -7.65 6.58 -9.15
N VAL A 46 -8.35 7.69 -8.88
CA VAL A 46 -9.80 7.73 -8.68
C VAL A 46 -10.54 7.48 -9.99
N GLY A 47 -11.60 6.67 -9.92
CA GLY A 47 -12.52 6.43 -11.05
C GLY A 47 -11.96 5.53 -12.15
N LEU A 48 -10.73 5.02 -12.00
CA LEU A 48 -10.09 4.10 -12.93
C LEU A 48 -9.84 2.74 -12.26
N PRO A 49 -9.82 1.63 -13.01
CA PRO A 49 -9.33 0.36 -12.49
C PRO A 49 -7.83 0.45 -12.21
N ASN A 50 -7.43 0.14 -10.99
CA ASN A 50 -6.05 0.11 -10.54
C ASN A 50 -5.60 -1.33 -10.41
N LYS A 51 -4.70 -1.78 -11.30
CA LYS A 51 -4.14 -3.12 -11.23
C LYS A 51 -3.33 -3.24 -9.94
N THR A 52 -3.70 -4.17 -9.09
CA THR A 52 -3.09 -4.35 -7.77
C THR A 52 -2.59 -5.77 -7.63
N TRP A 53 -1.40 -5.95 -7.06
CA TRP A 53 -0.92 -7.27 -6.67
C TRP A 53 -0.31 -7.29 -5.27
N PHE A 54 -0.39 -8.47 -4.66
CA PHE A 54 0.16 -8.79 -3.36
C PHE A 54 1.14 -9.95 -3.52
N GLU A 55 2.43 -9.69 -3.31
CA GLU A 55 3.48 -10.71 -3.26
C GLU A 55 3.45 -11.42 -1.91
N THR A 56 2.44 -12.26 -1.72
CA THR A 56 2.16 -12.91 -0.44
C THR A 56 2.97 -14.19 -0.32
N ASN A 57 3.80 -14.28 0.71
CA ASN A 57 4.68 -15.41 0.96
C ASN A 57 4.59 -15.85 2.41
N GLN A 58 4.67 -17.16 2.66
CA GLN A 58 5.00 -17.66 3.99
C GLN A 58 6.50 -17.57 4.25
N ARG A 59 6.90 -17.64 5.53
CA ARG A 59 8.30 -17.76 5.95
C ARG A 59 9.01 -18.85 5.13
N GLY A 60 10.19 -18.54 4.61
CA GLY A 60 10.92 -19.40 3.68
C GLY A 60 10.63 -19.11 2.19
N GLY A 61 9.81 -18.10 1.88
CA GLY A 61 9.63 -17.59 0.52
C GLY A 61 8.67 -18.39 -0.36
N LYS A 62 7.88 -19.30 0.22
CA LYS A 62 6.87 -20.04 -0.53
C LYS A 62 5.64 -19.16 -0.76
N ALA A 63 5.27 -19.00 -2.03
CA ALA A 63 4.13 -18.18 -2.44
C ALA A 63 2.79 -18.70 -1.93
N ILE A 64 1.94 -17.76 -1.53
CA ILE A 64 0.54 -17.97 -1.18
C ILE A 64 -0.31 -17.47 -2.35
N THR A 65 -1.07 -18.37 -2.97
CA THR A 65 -1.92 -18.12 -4.13
C THR A 65 -3.32 -18.69 -3.88
N LEU A 66 -4.27 -18.47 -4.81
CA LEU A 66 -5.63 -19.01 -4.64
C LEU A 66 -5.71 -20.54 -4.66
N ILE A 67 -4.66 -21.22 -5.14
CA ILE A 67 -4.53 -22.68 -5.10
C ILE A 67 -4.43 -23.18 -3.66
N ASN A 68 -3.67 -22.49 -2.81
CA ASN A 68 -3.37 -22.91 -1.44
C ASN A 68 -4.03 -22.04 -0.36
N CYS A 69 -4.73 -20.98 -0.76
CA CYS A 69 -5.42 -20.05 0.13
C CYS A 69 -6.91 -19.90 -0.19
N ALA A 70 -7.73 -19.85 0.86
CA ALA A 70 -9.04 -19.22 0.82
C ALA A 70 -8.85 -17.74 1.21
N CYS A 71 -8.41 -16.93 0.25
CA CYS A 71 -8.05 -15.53 0.44
C CYS A 71 -9.20 -14.60 0.03
N VAL A 72 -9.37 -13.51 0.76
CA VAL A 72 -10.38 -12.47 0.51
C VAL A 72 -9.73 -11.10 0.65
N LEU A 73 -9.99 -10.22 -0.32
CA LEU A 73 -9.60 -8.82 -0.26
C LEU A 73 -10.84 -7.96 0.03
N SER A 74 -10.74 -7.08 1.01
CA SER A 74 -11.77 -6.10 1.36
C SER A 74 -11.20 -4.69 1.33
N VAL A 75 -11.94 -3.75 0.74
CA VAL A 75 -11.54 -2.35 0.61
C VAL A 75 -12.44 -1.49 1.50
N TYR A 76 -11.85 -0.72 2.39
CA TYR A 76 -12.55 0.22 3.26
C TYR A 76 -12.18 1.64 2.87
N GLN A 77 -13.15 2.56 2.90
CA GLN A 77 -12.85 3.98 2.82
C GLN A 77 -12.41 4.49 4.20
N GLY A 78 -11.21 5.08 4.27
CA GLY A 78 -10.57 5.44 5.53
C GLY A 78 -10.12 4.21 6.33
N ALA A 79 -10.07 4.36 7.65
CA ALA A 79 -9.67 3.29 8.58
C ALA A 79 -10.78 2.24 8.79
N VAL A 80 -10.40 0.99 9.06
CA VAL A 80 -11.32 -0.06 9.48
C VAL A 80 -11.90 0.29 10.87
N LYS A 81 -13.23 0.26 11.00
CA LYS A 81 -13.93 0.56 12.26
C LYS A 81 -14.99 -0.50 12.55
N PRO A 82 -15.29 -0.80 13.83
CA PRO A 82 -16.39 -1.67 14.19
C PRO A 82 -17.72 -1.21 13.57
N GLY A 83 -18.47 -2.14 12.99
CA GLY A 83 -19.77 -1.86 12.36
C GLY A 83 -19.70 -1.20 10.98
N VAL A 84 -18.50 -0.88 10.47
CA VAL A 84 -18.33 -0.37 9.11
C VAL A 84 -18.04 -1.54 8.18
N ASN A 85 -18.85 -1.68 7.13
CA ASN A 85 -18.63 -2.67 6.08
C ASN A 85 -17.60 -2.16 5.05
N PRO A 86 -16.88 -3.06 4.37
CA PRO A 86 -16.06 -2.67 3.23
C PRO A 86 -16.93 -2.07 2.13
N ILE A 87 -16.39 -1.08 1.43
CA ILE A 87 -17.05 -0.47 0.27
C ILE A 87 -16.99 -1.39 -0.96
N SER A 88 -16.06 -2.34 -1.00
CA SER A 88 -15.99 -3.38 -2.01
C SER A 88 -15.20 -4.61 -1.53
N THR A 89 -15.48 -5.75 -2.15
CA THR A 89 -14.76 -7.02 -1.96
C THR A 89 -14.32 -7.56 -3.33
N PRO A 90 -13.25 -7.01 -3.92
CA PRO A 90 -12.83 -7.37 -5.27
C PRO A 90 -12.45 -8.84 -5.39
N GLY A 91 -12.82 -9.46 -6.52
CA GLY A 91 -12.43 -10.82 -6.83
C GLY A 91 -10.92 -10.94 -6.99
N LEU A 92 -10.28 -11.76 -6.16
CA LEU A 92 -8.88 -12.09 -6.33
C LEU A 92 -8.70 -13.07 -7.50
N LYS A 93 -7.59 -12.89 -8.23
CA LYS A 93 -7.03 -13.85 -9.19
C LYS A 93 -5.60 -14.19 -8.81
N THR A 94 -5.08 -15.30 -9.32
CA THR A 94 -3.63 -15.59 -9.23
C THR A 94 -2.99 -15.15 -10.54
N GLU A 95 -1.99 -14.27 -10.45
CA GLU A 95 -1.15 -13.86 -11.58
C GLU A 95 0.28 -14.30 -11.29
N LYS A 96 0.76 -15.31 -12.03
CA LYS A 96 2.02 -16.01 -11.74
C LYS A 96 2.03 -16.53 -10.28
N ASN A 97 2.85 -15.94 -9.42
CA ASN A 97 3.02 -16.29 -8.02
C ASN A 97 2.43 -15.23 -7.06
N LYS A 98 1.60 -14.32 -7.56
CA LYS A 98 1.00 -13.21 -6.80
C LYS A 98 -0.51 -13.34 -6.74
N LEU A 99 -1.10 -12.82 -5.68
CA LEU A 99 -2.53 -12.52 -5.64
C LEU A 99 -2.73 -11.17 -6.34
N ALA A 100 -3.75 -11.05 -7.20
CA ALA A 100 -4.02 -9.83 -7.95
C ALA A 100 -5.51 -9.49 -7.96
N ALA A 101 -5.83 -8.21 -8.12
CA ALA A 101 -7.19 -7.71 -8.31
C ALA A 101 -7.14 -6.36 -9.03
N ASP A 102 -8.26 -5.98 -9.65
CA ASP A 102 -8.45 -4.63 -10.17
C ASP A 102 -9.30 -3.84 -9.15
N LEU A 103 -8.75 -2.75 -8.62
CA LEU A 103 -9.38 -1.93 -7.58
C LEU A 103 -9.98 -0.66 -8.15
N MET A 104 -11.18 -0.30 -7.72
CA MET A 104 -11.86 0.94 -8.07
C MET A 104 -11.98 1.82 -6.84
N PHE A 105 -11.37 3.01 -6.88
CA PHE A 105 -11.51 4.01 -5.83
C PHE A 105 -12.52 5.09 -6.27
N PRO A 106 -13.68 5.20 -5.62
CA PRO A 106 -14.75 6.09 -6.10
C PRO A 106 -14.47 7.58 -5.89
N GLN A 107 -13.59 7.94 -4.95
CA GLN A 107 -13.27 9.33 -4.63
C GLN A 107 -11.84 9.46 -4.08
N GLU A 108 -11.33 10.68 -4.03
CA GLU A 108 -10.01 10.97 -3.46
C GLU A 108 -9.99 10.68 -1.96
N GLY A 109 -8.84 10.21 -1.47
CA GLY A 109 -8.62 10.06 -0.04
C GLY A 109 -7.98 8.72 0.34
N ALA A 110 -7.97 8.47 1.65
CA ALA A 110 -7.37 7.28 2.22
C ALA A 110 -8.31 6.08 2.12
N TYR A 111 -7.74 4.91 1.85
CA TYR A 111 -8.41 3.62 1.83
C TYR A 111 -7.57 2.60 2.59
N THR A 112 -8.23 1.68 3.30
CA THR A 112 -7.57 0.52 3.89
C THR A 112 -7.86 -0.72 3.08
N LEU A 113 -6.82 -1.35 2.55
CA LEU A 113 -6.88 -2.65 1.90
C LEU A 113 -6.62 -3.72 2.94
N VAL A 114 -7.56 -4.63 3.11
CA VAL A 114 -7.47 -5.73 4.08
C VAL A 114 -7.44 -7.04 3.31
N LEU A 115 -6.29 -7.70 3.31
CA LEU A 115 -6.13 -9.05 2.75
C LEU A 115 -6.17 -10.06 3.89
N THR A 116 -7.17 -10.94 3.87
CA THR A 116 -7.28 -12.07 4.81
C THR A 116 -7.12 -13.39 4.07
N GLY A 117 -6.62 -14.40 4.77
CA GLY A 117 -6.47 -15.72 4.19
C GLY A 117 -6.53 -16.83 5.23
N LYS A 118 -7.11 -17.96 4.82
CA LYS A 118 -7.02 -19.23 5.55
C LYS A 118 -6.30 -20.28 4.68
N PRO A 119 -5.42 -21.10 5.26
CA PRO A 119 -4.79 -22.18 4.52
C PRO A 119 -5.83 -23.19 4.04
N ARG A 120 -5.67 -23.64 2.78
CA ARG A 120 -6.35 -24.84 2.28
C ARG A 120 -5.59 -26.10 2.72
N PRO A 121 -6.19 -27.31 2.64
CA PRO A 121 -5.50 -28.55 2.97
C PRO A 121 -4.14 -28.68 2.27
N GLY A 122 -3.09 -29.04 3.03
CA GLY A 122 -1.70 -29.16 2.53
C GLY A 122 -0.88 -27.86 2.57
N ALA A 123 -1.49 -26.72 2.88
CA ALA A 123 -0.76 -25.49 3.18
C ALA A 123 -0.31 -25.44 4.65
N THR A 124 0.80 -24.75 4.90
CA THR A 124 1.49 -24.71 6.20
C THR A 124 1.54 -23.32 6.83
N PHE A 125 0.90 -22.33 6.22
CA PHE A 125 0.87 -20.96 6.72
C PHE A 125 -0.31 -20.76 7.67
N ASN A 126 -0.18 -19.81 8.59
CA ASN A 126 -1.24 -19.49 9.54
C ASN A 126 -2.35 -18.68 8.86
N ALA A 127 -3.58 -18.75 9.39
CA ALA A 127 -4.58 -17.75 9.01
C ALA A 127 -4.04 -16.35 9.31
N PHE A 128 -4.29 -15.39 8.41
CA PHE A 128 -3.66 -14.08 8.47
C PHE A 128 -4.61 -12.94 8.14
N ARG A 129 -4.24 -11.75 8.59
CA ARG A 129 -4.83 -10.46 8.23
C ARG A 129 -3.72 -9.43 8.01
N LEU A 130 -3.59 -8.96 6.78
CA LEU A 130 -2.64 -7.92 6.40
C LEU A 130 -3.41 -6.66 5.99
N GLU A 131 -2.93 -5.50 6.42
CA GLU A 131 -3.58 -4.20 6.17
C GLU A 131 -2.59 -3.20 5.57
N TRP A 132 -3.03 -2.49 4.53
CA TRP A 132 -2.31 -1.36 3.94
C TRP A 132 -3.22 -0.14 3.87
N VAL A 133 -2.68 1.02 4.23
CA VAL A 133 -3.34 2.30 3.98
C VAL A 133 -2.76 2.89 2.69
N VAL A 134 -3.62 3.15 1.72
CA VAL A 134 -3.26 3.77 0.43
C VAL A 134 -4.07 5.05 0.24
N ARG A 135 -3.57 5.96 -0.60
CA ARG A 135 -4.26 7.21 -0.91
C ARG A 135 -4.54 7.30 -2.41
N ALA A 136 -5.81 7.35 -2.78
CA ALA A 136 -6.23 7.52 -4.15
C ALA A 136 -6.35 9.02 -4.50
N GLU A 137 -5.88 9.38 -5.69
CA GLU A 137 -5.82 10.76 -6.19
C GLU A 137 -6.47 10.88 -7.58
N LYS A 138 -6.90 12.08 -7.99
CA LYS A 138 -7.40 12.27 -9.35
C LYS A 138 -6.30 12.07 -10.39
N PRO A 139 -6.64 11.53 -11.58
CA PRO A 139 -5.75 11.57 -12.74
C PRO A 139 -5.25 13.00 -12.99
N GLY A 140 -3.93 13.19 -13.09
CA GLY A 140 -3.31 14.50 -13.29
C GLY A 140 -2.89 15.24 -12.00
N GLY A 141 -3.12 14.69 -10.82
CA GLY A 141 -2.59 15.24 -9.55
C GLY A 141 -1.05 15.22 -9.45
N TYR A 142 -0.40 14.34 -10.20
CA TYR A 142 1.05 14.14 -10.25
C TYR A 142 1.81 15.11 -11.19
N GLY A 143 1.22 16.26 -11.54
CA GLY A 143 1.81 17.22 -12.47
C GLY A 143 2.66 18.36 -11.87
N ALA A 144 2.87 18.43 -10.54
CA ALA A 144 3.46 19.62 -9.91
C ALA A 144 4.85 19.45 -9.26
N HIS A 145 5.39 18.23 -9.14
CA HIS A 145 6.63 18.00 -8.37
C HIS A 145 7.59 16.97 -8.96
N GLN A 146 7.78 16.96 -10.27
CA GLN A 146 8.95 16.32 -10.87
C GLN A 146 9.57 17.28 -11.89
N HIS A 147 10.83 17.60 -11.64
CA HIS A 147 11.70 18.46 -12.45
C HIS A 147 11.89 17.91 -13.86
#